data_AF-D5VU43-F1
#
_entry.id   AF-D5VU43-F1
#
_cell.length_a   1.000
_cell.length_b   1.000
_cell.length_c   1.000
_cell.angle_alpha   90.00
_cell.angle_beta   90.00
_cell.angle_gamma   90.00
#
_symmetry.space_group_name_H-M   'P 1'
#
loop_
_entity.id
_entity.type
_entity.pdbx_description
1 polymer ?
#
loop_
_entity_poly.entity_id
_entity_poly.type
_entity_poly.pdbx_seq_one_letter_code
_entity_poly.pdbx_strand_id
1 'polypeptide(L)' 'MKEERRRKIKETLEFIKSLPENRKIFIEMSGLWVEVSKEEAIKYLERLANTEGAE' A
#
# COMPACT_ATOMS: atom_id res chain seq x y z
N MET A 1 10.48 -15.37 -2.51
CA MET A 1 10.48 -13.91 -2.78
C MET A 1 9.11 -13.35 -3.15
N LYS A 2 8.41 -13.83 -4.21
CA LYS A 2 7.07 -13.34 -4.57
C LYS A 2 6.02 -13.49 -3.45
N GLU A 3 6.06 -14.60 -2.71
CA GLU A 3 5.08 -14.90 -1.66
C GLU A 3 5.24 -14.05 -0.40
N GLU A 4 6.48 -13.86 0.07
CA GLU A 4 6.78 -13.00 1.22
C GLU A 4 6.40 -11.53 0.94
N ARG A 5 6.61 -11.06 -0.29
CA ARG A 5 6.22 -9.70 -0.69
C ARG A 5 4.70 -9.52 -0.74
N ARG A 6 3.96 -10.48 -1.29
CA ARG A 6 2.48 -10.49 -1.23
C ARG A 6 1.98 -10.50 0.22
N ARG A 7 2.62 -11.26 1.11
CA ARG A 7 2.29 -11.27 2.54
C ARG A 7 2.48 -9.90 3.17
N LYS A 8 3.63 -9.24 2.92
CA LYS A 8 3.90 -7.87 3.41
C LYS A 8 2.88 -6.85 2.90
N ILE A 9 2.48 -6.93 1.63
CA ILE A 9 1.45 -6.04 1.07
C ILE A 9 0.10 -6.27 1.77
N LYS A 10 -0.28 -7.53 2.00
CA LYS A 10 -1.51 -7.87 2.72
C LYS A 10 -1.49 -7.36 4.17
N GLU A 11 -0.40 -7.58 4.89
CA GLU A 11 -0.21 -7.08 6.26
C GLU A 11 -0.29 -5.53 6.30
N THR A 12 0.29 -4.86 5.31
CA THR A 12 0.22 -3.39 5.19
C THR A 12 -1.19 -2.90 4.90
N LEU A 13 -1.94 -3.60 4.04
CA LEU A 13 -3.35 -3.30 3.76
C LEU A 13 -4.22 -3.45 5.01
N GLU A 14 -4.04 -4.52 5.78
CA GLU A 14 -4.76 -4.73 7.05
C GLU A 14 -4.43 -3.64 8.07
N PHE A 15 -3.15 -3.27 8.17
CA PHE A 15 -2.71 -2.18 9.04
C PHE A 15 -3.37 -0.85 8.66
N ILE A 16 -3.30 -0.44 7.39
CA ILE A 16 -3.92 0.82 6.92
C ILE A 16 -5.42 0.81 7.20
N LYS A 17 -6.11 -0.30 6.93
CA LYS A 17 -7.55 -0.43 7.21
C LYS A 17 -7.86 -0.23 8.69
N SER A 18 -7.01 -0.73 9.59
CA SER A 18 -7.17 -0.57 11.05
C SER A 18 -6.89 0.85 11.58
N LEU A 19 -6.26 1.72 10.80
CA LEU A 19 -5.94 3.08 11.24
C LEU A 19 -7.20 3.96 11.36
N PRO A 20 -7.26 4.85 12.37
CA PRO A 20 -8.27 5.91 12.44
C PRO A 20 -8.27 6.80 11.19
N GLU A 21 -9.42 7.38 10.83
CA GLU A 21 -9.58 8.17 9.61
C GLU A 21 -8.72 9.44 9.55
N ASN A 22 -8.31 9.98 10.70
CA ASN A 22 -7.53 11.22 10.79
C ASN A 22 -6.01 11.02 10.65
N ARG A 23 -5.56 9.85 10.19
CA ARG A 23 -4.13 9.57 9.98
C ARG A 23 -3.70 10.01 8.59
N LYS A 24 -2.62 10.80 8.55
CA LYS A 24 -1.93 11.15 7.29
C LYS A 24 -1.18 9.92 6.78
N ILE A 25 -1.35 9.62 5.50
CA ILE A 25 -0.67 8.52 4.82
C ILE A 25 0.18 9.12 3.71
N PHE A 26 1.40 8.59 3.56
CA PHE A 26 2.33 9.04 2.54
C PHE A 26 2.88 7.85 1.78
N ILE A 27 3.05 8.02 0.47
CA ILE A 27 3.73 7.06 -0.40
C ILE A 27 5.05 7.70 -0.85
N GLU A 28 6.13 6.94 -0.74
CA GLU A 28 7.44 7.33 -1.26
C GLU A 28 7.50 7.08 -2.76
N MET A 29 7.94 8.09 -3.51
CA MET A 29 8.12 8.06 -4.95
C MET A 29 9.38 8.86 -5.31
N SER A 30 10.46 8.16 -5.65
CA SER A 30 11.69 8.77 -6.17
C SER A 30 12.29 9.86 -5.27
N GLY A 31 12.28 9.64 -3.96
CA GLY A 31 12.77 10.56 -2.94
C GLY A 31 11.75 11.60 -2.49
N LEU A 32 10.53 11.60 -3.04
CA LEU A 32 9.43 12.45 -2.62
C LEU A 32 8.40 11.67 -1.81
N TRP A 33 7.86 12.28 -0.77
CA TRP A 33 6.75 11.75 -0.01
C TRP A 33 5.48 12.48 -0.41
N VAL A 34 4.53 11.76 -1.01
CA VAL A 34 3.26 12.32 -1.47
C VAL A 34 2.18 11.96 -0.46
N GLU A 35 1.53 12.97 0.12
CA GLU A 35 0.35 12.76 0.98
C GLU A 35 -0.80 12.23 0.13
N VAL A 36 -1.42 11.14 0.58
CA VAL A 36 -2.55 10.49 -0.10
C VAL A 36 -3.66 10.20 0.89
N SER A 37 -4.89 10.09 0.37
CA SER A 37 -6.02 9.56 1.14
C SER A 37 -5.81 8.08 1.47
N LYS A 38 -6.56 7.60 2.46
CA LYS A 38 -6.59 6.19 2.86
C LYS A 38 -7.04 5.30 1.71
N GLU A 39 -8.04 5.74 0.94
CA GLU A 39 -8.56 5.04 -0.22
C GLU A 39 -7.53 4.93 -1.36
N GLU A 40 -6.77 6.00 -1.62
CA GLU A 40 -5.70 5.99 -2.62
C GLU A 40 -4.56 5.05 -2.24
N ALA A 41 -4.15 5.04 -0.97
CA ALA A 41 -3.13 4.12 -0.47
C ALA A 41 -3.56 2.66 -0.62
N ILE A 42 -4.82 2.33 -0.31
CA ILE A 42 -5.37 0.98 -0.49
C ILE A 42 -5.35 0.58 -1.96
N LYS A 43 -5.86 1.42 -2.87
CA LYS A 43 -5.87 1.15 -4.31
C LYS A 43 -4.46 0.95 -4.87
N TYR A 44 -3.50 1.73 -4.38
CA TYR A 44 -2.09 1.61 -4.78
C TYR A 44 -1.50 0.25 -4.38
N LEU A 45 -1.71 -0.18 -3.13
CA LEU A 45 -1.23 -1.47 -2.64
C LEU A 45 -1.91 -2.67 -3.32
N GLU A 46 -3.21 -2.58 -3.61
CA GLU A 46 -3.95 -3.61 -4.36
C GLU A 46 -3.43 -3.75 -5.79
N ARG A 47 -3.12 -2.63 -6.47
CA ARG A 47 -2.47 -2.65 -7.78
C ARG A 47 -1.10 -3.30 -7.70
N LEU A 48 -0.26 -2.91 -6.75
CA LEU A 48 1.06 -3.52 -6.51
C LEU A 48 0.99 -5.04 -6.32
N ALA A 49 -0.02 -5.54 -5.59
CA ALA A 49 -0.22 -6.97 -5.41
C ALA A 49 -0.58 -7.71 -6.71
N ASN A 50 -1.29 -7.04 -7.63
CA ASN A 50 -1.81 -7.60 -8.87
C ASN A 50 -0.85 -7.45 -10.07
N THR A 51 -0.17 -6.31 -10.22
CA THR A 51 0.73 -6.03 -11.34
C THR A 51 1.95 -6.95 -11.35
N GLU A 52 2.46 -7.35 -10.17
CA GLU A 52 3.59 -8.31 -10.08
C GLU A 52 3.15 -9.79 -10.15
N GLY A 53 1.85 -10.05 -10.35
CA GLY A 53 1.32 -11.38 -10.65
C GLY A 53 1.22 -11.71 -12.15
N ALA A 54 1.45 -10.72 -13.03
CA ALA A 54 1.24 -10.81 -14.48
C ALA A 54 2.54 -10.90 -15.30
N GLU A 55 3.70 -11.01 -14.64
CA GLU A 55 5.01 -11.29 -15.25
C GLU A 55 5.62 -12.60 -14.75
#